data_AF-A0A966JEW9-F1
#
_entry.id   AF-A0A966JEW9-F1
#
_cell.length_a   1.000
_cell.length_b   1.000
_cell.length_c   1.000
_cell.angle_alpha   90.00
_cell.angle_beta   90.00
_cell.angle_gamma   90.00
#
_symmetry.space_group_name_H-M   'P 1'
#
loop_
_entity.id
_entity.type
_entity.pdbx_description
1 polymer ?
#
loop_
_entity_poly.entity_id
_entity_poly.type
_entity_poly.pdbx_seq_one_letter_code
_entity_poly.pdbx_strand_id
1 'polypeptide(L)' 'MASQQLSRATFDRLKTEFDDLTTRGRIEVAEEIERAREEGDLRENAGYHAAKDKQGHMEGRIRQLEHLLENAETR' A
#
# COMPACT_ATOMS: atom_id res chain seq x y z
N MET A 1 3.53 3.16 25.74
CA MET A 1 3.85 3.97 24.55
C MET A 1 2.80 5.05 24.44
N ALA A 2 3.15 6.26 23.99
CA ALA A 2 2.17 7.33 23.83
C ALA A 2 1.26 7.01 22.63
N SER A 3 -0.06 6.97 22.85
CA SER A 3 -1.06 6.86 21.79
C SER A 3 -1.02 8.13 20.93
N GLN A 4 -1.05 7.96 19.61
CA GLN A 4 -1.07 9.11 18.70
C GLN A 4 -2.48 9.69 18.65
N GLN A 5 -2.64 10.95 19.04
CA GLN A 5 -3.95 11.59 18.90
C GLN A 5 -4.20 12.06 17.47
N LEU A 6 -5.27 11.55 16.86
CA LEU A 6 -5.73 11.96 15.54
C LEU A 6 -7.10 12.62 15.64
N SER A 7 -7.35 13.64 14.81
CA SER A 7 -8.73 14.08 14.60
C SER A 7 -9.52 12.98 13.89
N ARG A 8 -10.82 12.90 14.15
CA ARG A 8 -11.71 11.94 13.47
C ARG A 8 -11.59 11.98 11.95
N ALA A 9 -11.58 13.18 11.38
CA ALA A 9 -11.39 13.36 9.94
C ALA A 9 -10.04 12.81 9.42
N THR A 10 -8.97 12.95 10.19
CA THR A 10 -7.66 12.39 9.81
C THR A 10 -7.67 10.87 9.90
N PHE A 11 -8.23 10.32 10.98
CA PHE A 11 -8.36 8.88 11.17
C PHE A 11 -9.16 8.25 10.01
N ASP A 12 -10.33 8.82 9.68
CA ASP A 12 -11.19 8.33 8.60
C ASP A 12 -10.49 8.37 7.24
N ARG A 13 -9.70 9.41 6.97
CA ARG A 13 -8.90 9.51 5.74
C ARG A 13 -7.81 8.44 5.68
N LEU A 14 -7.07 8.23 6.76
CA LEU A 14 -6.01 7.21 6.82
C LEU A 14 -6.60 5.79 6.72
N LYS A 15 -7.76 5.56 7.33
CA LYS A 15 -8.50 4.31 7.20
C LYS A 15 -8.97 4.06 5.78
N THR A 16 -9.54 5.08 5.12
CA THR A 16 -9.96 4.97 3.72
C THR A 16 -8.78 4.64 2.81
N GLU A 17 -7.63 5.28 3.02
CA GLU A 17 -6.40 4.98 2.28
C GLU A 17 -5.95 3.53 2.54
N PHE A 18 -5.93 3.09 3.80
CA PHE A 18 -5.56 1.73 4.17
C PHE A 18 -6.48 0.68 3.51
N ASP A 19 -7.79 0.88 3.58
CA ASP A 19 -8.79 -0.02 2.99
C ASP A 19 -8.62 -0.08 1.46
N ASP A 20 -8.35 1.06 0.81
CA ASP A 20 -8.12 1.11 -0.63
C ASP A 20 -6.86 0.35 -1.06
N LEU A 21 -5.74 0.59 -0.37
CA LEU A 21 -4.46 -0.05 -0.67
C LEU A 21 -4.50 -1.56 -0.41
N THR A 22 -5.15 -2.00 0.67
CA THR A 22 -5.24 -3.41 1.05
C THR A 22 -6.24 -4.21 0.22
N THR A 23 -7.16 -3.54 -0.48
CA THR A 23 -8.15 -4.17 -1.36
C THR A 23 -7.79 -3.93 -2.83
N ARG A 24 -8.28 -2.84 -3.43
CA ARG A 24 -8.08 -2.53 -4.86
C ARG A 24 -6.61 -2.42 -5.21
N GLY A 25 -5.81 -1.73 -4.39
CA GLY A 25 -4.39 -1.51 -4.66
C GLY A 25 -3.58 -2.81 -4.82
N ARG A 26 -3.79 -3.79 -3.93
CA ARG A 26 -3.14 -5.12 -4.03
C ARG A 26 -3.52 -5.88 -5.29
N ILE A 27 -4.80 -5.80 -5.69
CA ILE A 27 -5.27 -6.43 -6.93
C ILE A 27 -4.61 -5.75 -8.13
N GLU A 28 -4.66 -4.42 -8.21
CA GLU A 28 -4.12 -3.64 -9.34
C GLU A 28 -2.61 -3.86 -9.52
N VAL A 29 -1.83 -3.87 -8.43
CA VAL A 29 -0.39 -4.13 -8.49
C VAL A 29 -0.09 -5.57 -8.87
N ALA A 30 -0.87 -6.54 -8.39
CA ALA A 30 -0.70 -7.93 -8.81
C ALA A 30 -0.94 -8.10 -10.31
N GLU A 31 -2.01 -7.51 -10.84
CA GLU A 31 -2.29 -7.53 -12.28
C GLU A 31 -1.20 -6.81 -13.10
N GLU A 32 -0.64 -5.70 -12.60
CA GLU A 32 0.47 -5.00 -13.25
C GLU A 32 1.73 -5.87 -13.33
N ILE A 33 2.05 -6.59 -12.25
CA ILE A 33 3.16 -7.54 -12.22
C ILE A 33 2.92 -8.68 -13.21
N GLU A 34 1.72 -9.26 -13.23
CA GLU A 34 1.40 -10.37 -14.14
C GLU A 34 1.46 -9.93 -15.60
N ARG A 35 0.89 -8.77 -15.95
CA ARG A 35 1.03 -8.20 -17.30
C ARG A 35 2.49 -7.99 -17.69
N ALA A 36 3.29 -7.43 -16.79
CA ALA A 36 4.72 -7.25 -17.05
C ALA A 36 5.45 -8.60 -17.21
N ARG A 37 5.02 -9.67 -16.53
CA ARG A 37 5.61 -11.01 -16.74
C ARG A 37 5.35 -11.57 -18.13
N GLU A 38 4.24 -11.20 -18.76
CA GLU A 38 3.87 -11.68 -20.09
C GLU A 38 4.66 -11.00 -21.23
N GLU A 39 5.29 -9.85 -20.97
CA GLU A 39 5.96 -9.03 -21.99
C GLU A 39 7.36 -9.52 -22.41
N GLY A 40 7.92 -10.57 -21.76
CA GLY A 40 9.18 -11.18 -22.20
C GLY A 40 10.10 -11.62 -21.08
N ASP A 41 11.41 -11.56 -21.31
CA ASP A 41 12.41 -11.96 -20.31
C ASP A 41 12.41 -11.01 -19.11
N LEU A 42 12.10 -11.57 -17.93
CA LEU A 42 12.00 -10.86 -16.65
C LEU A 42 13.30 -10.17 -16.24
N ARG A 43 14.46 -10.63 -16.75
CA ARG A 43 15.77 -10.04 -16.40
C ARG A 43 15.99 -8.65 -16.97
N GLU A 44 15.40 -8.36 -18.12
CA GLU A 44 15.54 -7.06 -18.79
C GLU A 44 14.24 -6.24 -18.73
N ASN A 45 13.18 -6.83 -18.18
CA ASN A 45 11.87 -6.18 -18.11
C ASN A 45 11.84 -5.08 -17.04
N ALA A 46 12.10 -3.85 -17.49
CA ALA A 46 12.02 -2.65 -16.65
C ALA A 46 10.62 -2.45 -16.04
N GLY A 47 9.55 -2.82 -16.75
CA GLY A 47 8.17 -2.75 -16.26
C GLY A 47 7.94 -3.68 -15.07
N TYR A 48 8.45 -4.90 -15.13
CA TYR A 48 8.37 -5.87 -14.03
C TYR A 48 9.09 -5.37 -12.78
N HIS A 49 10.31 -4.85 -12.94
CA HIS A 49 11.06 -4.26 -11.83
C HIS A 49 10.33 -3.06 -11.21
N ALA A 50 9.82 -2.14 -12.05
CA ALA A 50 9.04 -1.00 -11.58
C ALA A 50 7.77 -1.43 -10.83
N ALA A 51 7.04 -2.43 -11.33
CA ALA A 51 5.83 -2.95 -10.69
C ALA A 51 6.16 -3.60 -9.33
N LYS A 52 7.29 -4.31 -9.22
CA LYS A 52 7.78 -4.88 -7.95
C LYS A 52 8.19 -3.80 -6.94
N ASP A 53 8.84 -2.73 -7.39
CA ASP A 53 9.20 -1.61 -6.52
C ASP A 53 7.95 -0.87 -6.02
N LYS A 54 6.99 -0.62 -6.92
CA LYS A 54 5.67 -0.07 -6.57
C LYS A 54 4.96 -0.92 -5.52
N GLN A 55 4.97 -2.25 -5.68
CA GLN A 55 4.45 -3.18 -4.67
C GLN A 55 5.15 -2.99 -3.32
N GLY A 56 6.48 -2.93 -3.31
CA GLY A 56 7.26 -2.74 -2.09
C GLY A 56 6.93 -1.45 -1.34
N HIS A 57 6.82 -0.34 -2.08
CA HIS A 57 6.41 0.95 -1.51
C HIS A 57 5.00 0.93 -0.96
N MET A 58 4.05 0.35 -1.70
CA MET A 58 2.67 0.22 -1.27
C MET A 58 2.55 -0.62 0.01
N GLU A 59 3.20 -1.77 0.08
CA GLU A 59 3.19 -2.61 1.29
C GLU A 59 3.89 -1.92 2.47
N GLY A 60 4.92 -1.11 2.20
CA GLY A 60 5.53 -0.25 3.21
C GLY A 60 4.54 0.77 3.79
N ARG A 61 3.74 1.41 2.93
CA ARG A 61 2.69 2.34 3.32
C ARG A 61 1.58 1.65 4.12
N ILE A 62 1.14 0.47 3.69
CA ILE A 62 0.13 -0.33 4.39
C ILE A 62 0.57 -0.61 5.83
N ARG A 63 1.81 -1.10 6.04
CA ARG A 63 2.34 -1.36 7.39
C ARG A 63 2.41 -0.11 8.26
N GLN A 64 2.77 1.03 7.66
CA GLN A 64 2.79 2.30 8.38
C GLN A 64 1.38 2.71 8.81
N LEU A 65 0.40 2.60 7.91
CA LEU A 65 -1.00 2.94 8.17
C LEU A 65 -1.61 2.01 9.22
N GLU A 66 -1.37 0.71 9.12
CA GLU A 66 -1.81 -0.30 10.10
C GLU A 66 -1.33 0.09 11.50
N HIS A 67 -0.02 0.32 11.65
CA HIS A 67 0.55 0.72 12.93
C HIS A 67 -0.05 2.03 13.47
N LEU A 68 -0.26 3.03 12.59
CA LEU A 68 -0.88 4.30 12.98
C LEU A 68 -2.32 4.12 13.44
N LEU A 69 -3.12 3.34 12.71
CA LEU A 69 -4.53 3.12 13.00
C LEU A 69 -4.74 2.29 14.28
N GLU A 70 -3.87 1.30 14.54
CA GLU A 70 -3.92 0.48 15.76
C GLU A 70 -3.56 1.25 17.03
N ASN A 71 -2.67 2.24 16.93
CA ASN A 71 -2.13 2.99 18.07
C ASN A 71 -2.71 4.40 18.20
N ALA A 72 -3.67 4.77 17.34
CA ALA A 72 -4.28 6.08 17.37
C ALA A 72 -5.45 6.16 18.34
N GLU A 73 -5.52 7.25 19.09
CA GLU A 73 -6.71 7.67 19.83
C GLU A 73 -7.38 8.81 19.05
N THR A 74 -8.69 8.68 18.82
CA THR A 74 -9.46 9.73 18.16
C THR A 74 -9.89 10.78 19.18
N ARG A 75 -9.63 12.05 18.90
CA ARG A 75 -10.12 13.19 19.70
C ARG A 75 -11.26 13.93 19.02
#